data_AF-A0A3G8H5M5-F1
#
_entry.id   AF-A0A3G8H5M5-F1
#
_cell.length_a   1.000
_cell.length_b   1.000
_cell.length_c   1.000
_cell.angle_alpha   90.00
_cell.angle_beta   90.00
_cell.angle_gamma   90.00
#
_symmetry.space_group_name_H-M   'P 1'
#
loop_
_entity.id
_entity.type
_entity.pdbx_description
1 polymer ?
#
loop_
_entity_poly.entity_id
_entity_poly.type
_entity_poly.pdbx_seq_one_letter_code
_entity_poly.pdbx_strand_id
1 'polypeptide(L)' 'MVPCELCKNLLGRPGHVPPHPRLARSGETQVHAGRQVFVYTCQHCHQKVVLSTHDDGADYWTGHAPGTH' A
#
# COMPACT_ATOMS: atom_id res chain seq x y z
N MET A 1 1.30 -12.55 -10.40
CA MET A 1 1.77 -11.21 -10.83
C MET A 1 2.91 -10.79 -9.92
N VAL A 2 4.00 -10.28 -10.48
CA VAL A 2 5.21 -9.87 -9.73
C VAL A 2 5.19 -8.35 -9.56
N PRO A 3 5.51 -7.80 -8.37
CA PRO A 3 5.63 -6.35 -8.19
C PRO A 3 6.78 -5.79 -9.02
N CYS A 4 6.55 -4.65 -9.65
CA CYS A 4 7.62 -3.90 -10.32
C CYS A 4 8.60 -3.32 -9.28
N GLU A 5 9.80 -2.96 -9.74
CA GLU A 5 10.85 -2.37 -8.91
C GLU A 5 10.36 -1.15 -8.10
N LEU A 6 9.48 -0.32 -8.69
CA LEU A 6 8.90 0.83 -8.01
C LEU A 6 8.01 0.42 -6.82
N CYS A 7 7.19 -0.62 -6.99
CA CYS A 7 6.38 -1.14 -5.90
C CYS A 7 7.28 -1.78 -4.83
N LYS A 8 8.26 -2.60 -5.22
CA LYS A 8 9.21 -3.20 -4.27
C LYS A 8 9.96 -2.16 -3.43
N ASN A 9 10.40 -1.07 -4.07
CA ASN A 9 11.09 0.03 -3.40
C ASN A 9 10.19 0.81 -2.42
N LEU A 10 8.87 0.74 -2.61
CA LEU A 10 7.90 1.38 -1.72
C LEU A 10 7.59 0.49 -0.50
N LEU A 11 7.56 -0.83 -0.67
CA LEU A 11 7.28 -1.78 0.40
C LEU A 11 8.29 -1.67 1.56
N GLY A 12 7.79 -1.66 2.79
CA GLY A 12 8.60 -1.58 4.01
C GLY A 12 9.11 -0.18 4.35
N ARG A 13 8.82 0.83 3.52
CA ARG A 13 9.21 2.22 3.81
C ARG A 13 8.26 2.81 4.87
N PRO A 14 8.81 3.45 5.92
CA PRO A 14 8.03 4.26 6.85
C PRO A 14 7.64 5.61 6.23
N GLY A 15 6.46 6.10 6.60
CA GLY A 15 5.96 7.44 6.33
C GLY A 15 5.01 7.57 5.14
N HIS A 16 4.32 8.73 5.12
CA HIS A 16 3.54 9.26 3.98
C HIS A 16 4.45 9.68 2.82
N VAL A 17 5.36 8.81 2.39
CA VAL A 17 6.12 9.04 1.16
C VAL A 17 5.12 9.08 0.01
N PRO A 18 5.14 10.11 -0.85
CA PRO A 18 4.19 10.18 -1.95
C PRO A 18 4.32 8.93 -2.83
N PRO A 19 3.19 8.32 -3.21
CA PRO A 19 3.20 7.17 -4.11
C PRO A 19 3.98 7.50 -5.39
N HIS A 20 4.68 6.51 -5.94
CA HIS A 20 5.28 6.68 -7.27
C HIS A 20 4.18 7.03 -8.29
N PRO A 21 4.48 7.77 -9.38
CA PRO A 21 3.45 8.33 -10.28
C PRO A 21 2.51 7.30 -10.92
N ARG A 22 2.92 6.01 -10.98
CA ARG A 22 2.09 4.92 -11.47
C ARG A 22 1.19 4.25 -10.42
N LEU A 23 1.20 4.69 -9.16
CA LEU A 23 0.39 4.14 -8.08
C LEU A 23 -0.83 5.04 -7.90
N ALA A 24 -2.01 4.54 -8.25
CA ALA A 24 -3.26 5.28 -8.13
C ALA A 24 -4.02 4.83 -6.89
N ARG A 25 -4.59 5.78 -6.13
CA ARG A 25 -5.43 5.47 -4.97
C ARG A 25 -6.71 4.80 -5.46
N SER A 26 -7.02 3.61 -4.94
CA SER A 26 -8.17 2.81 -5.37
C SER A 26 -9.46 3.08 -4.60
N GLY A 27 -9.50 4.15 -3.80
CA GLY A 27 -10.75 4.76 -3.33
C GLY A 27 -11.28 4.28 -1.98
N GLU A 28 -10.99 3.05 -1.55
CA GLU A 28 -11.49 2.58 -0.25
C GLU A 28 -10.44 2.80 0.84
N THR A 29 -10.69 3.80 1.68
CA THR A 29 -10.05 3.91 2.99
C THR A 29 -10.80 2.97 3.91
N GLN A 30 -10.20 1.82 4.23
CA GLN A 30 -10.80 0.89 5.17
C GLN A 30 -10.29 1.22 6.57
N VAL A 31 -11.19 1.27 7.55
CA VAL A 31 -10.80 1.38 8.96
C VAL A 31 -10.83 -0.02 9.54
N HIS A 32 -9.67 -0.65 9.67
CA HIS A 32 -9.54 -1.97 10.29
C HIS A 32 -9.01 -1.78 11.71
N ALA A 33 -9.80 -2.18 12.73
CA ALA A 33 -9.42 -2.08 14.14
C ALA A 33 -8.96 -0.67 14.59
N GLY A 34 -9.62 0.39 14.09
CA GLY A 34 -9.27 1.78 14.42
C GLY A 34 -8.07 2.34 13.64
N ARG A 35 -7.45 1.53 12.78
CA ARG A 35 -6.31 1.90 11.96
C ARG A 35 -6.77 2.36 10.58
N GLN A 36 -6.26 3.50 10.11
CA GLN A 36 -6.53 3.96 8.75
C GLN A 36 -5.72 3.12 7.76
N VAL A 37 -6.41 2.58 6.75
CA VAL A 37 -5.81 1.74 5.70
C VAL A 37 -6.16 2.34 4.35
N PHE A 38 -5.15 2.75 3.59
CA PHE A 38 -5.32 3.30 2.25
C PHE A 38 -4.85 2.30 1.19
N VAL A 39 -5.74 1.92 0.29
CA VAL A 39 -5.43 0.99 -0.80
C VAL A 39 -5.03 1.74 -2.08
N TYR A 40 -3.93 1.32 -2.68
CA TYR A 40 -3.42 1.83 -3.95
C TYR A 40 -3.21 0.69 -4.93
N THR A 41 -3.54 0.92 -6.20
CA THR A 41 -3.27 -0.03 -7.29
C THR A 41 -2.25 0.56 -8.25
N CYS A 42 -1.21 -0.22 -8.53
CA CYS A 42 -0.21 0.13 -9.53
C CYS A 42 -0.78 -0.05 -10.94
N GLN A 43 -0.84 1.01 -11.73
CA GLN A 43 -1.30 0.95 -13.11
C GLN A 43 -0.30 0.23 -14.05
N HIS A 44 0.91 -0.08 -13.57
CA HIS A 44 1.94 -0.75 -14.36
C HIS A 44 1.96 -2.27 -14.17
N CYS A 45 2.01 -2.73 -12.92
CA CYS A 45 2.07 -4.15 -12.59
C CYS A 45 0.75 -4.69 -12.01
N HIS A 46 -0.27 -3.83 -11.89
CA HIS A 46 -1.60 -4.15 -11.35
C HIS A 46 -1.57 -4.69 -9.91
N GLN A 47 -0.44 -4.52 -9.21
CA GLN A 47 -0.31 -4.89 -7.81
C GLN A 47 -1.01 -3.89 -6.90
N LYS A 48 -1.62 -4.41 -5.85
CA LYS A 48 -2.23 -3.63 -4.79
C LYS A 48 -1.20 -3.45 -3.66
N VAL A 49 -1.03 -2.20 -3.23
CA VAL A 49 -0.16 -1.80 -2.14
C VAL A 49 -1.02 -1.03 -1.15
N VAL A 50 -0.76 -1.23 0.13
CA VAL A 50 -1.55 -0.67 1.21
C VAL A 50 -0.67 0.22 2.08
N LEU A 51 -1.21 1.33 2.54
CA LEU A 51 -0.59 2.20 3.54
C LEU A 51 -1.41 2.10 4.82
N SER A 52 -0.80 1.65 5.91
CA SER A 52 -1.50 1.39 7.18
C SER A 52 -0.75 1.95 8.38
N THR A 53 -1.42 2.68 9.27
CA THR A 53 -0.82 3.40 10.43
C THR A 53 -0.43 2.48 11.59
N HIS A 54 0.85 2.15 11.81
CA HIS A 54 1.29 1.26 12.90
C HIS A 54 0.92 1.74 14.30
N ASP A 55 0.97 0.82 15.26
CA ASP A 55 0.74 1.09 16.69
C ASP A 55 1.69 2.18 17.22
N ASP A 56 2.88 2.29 16.61
CA ASP A 56 3.87 3.35 16.82
C ASP A 56 3.43 4.74 16.28
N GLY A 57 2.27 4.83 15.63
CA GLY A 57 1.73 6.04 15.01
C GLY A 57 2.31 6.36 13.63
N ALA A 58 3.30 5.60 13.15
CA ALA A 58 3.90 5.78 11.84
C ALA A 58 3.20 4.95 10.74
N ASP A 59 2.98 5.53 9.56
CA ASP A 59 2.42 4.80 8.41
C ASP A 59 3.47 3.93 7.73
N TYR A 60 3.07 2.72 7.33
CA TYR A 60 3.95 1.79 6.60
C TYR A 60 3.29 1.27 5.33
N TRP A 61 4.09 1.18 4.28
CA TRP A 61 3.70 0.58 3.01
C TRP A 61 3.85 -0.94 3.07
N THR A 62 2.76 -1.66 2.86
CA THR A 62 2.72 -3.12 2.86
C THR A 62 2.12 -3.65 1.56
N GLY A 63 2.57 -4.83 1.14
CA GLY A 63 2.02 -5.49 -0.04
C GLY A 63 0.64 -6.02 0.33
N HIS A 64 -0.38 -5.76 -0.49
CA HIS A 64 -1.63 -6.48 -0.37
C HIS A 64 -1.39 -7.88 -0.92
N ALA A 65 -0.92 -8.81 -0.08
CA ALA A 65 -0.93 -10.21 -0.44
C ALA A 65 -2.37 -10.55 -0.85
N PRO A 66 -2.61 -11.08 -2.06
CA PRO A 66 -3.92 -11.66 -2.34
C PRO A 66 -4.10 -12.75 -1.30
N GLY A 67 -5.01 -12.53 -0.36
CA GLY A 67 -5.48 -13.61 0.50
C GLY A 67 -5.93 -14.72 -0.43
N THR A 68 -5.16 -15.81 -0.46
CA THR A 68 -5.69 -17.12 -0.82
C THR A 68 -6.88 -17.35 0.09
N HIS A 69 -8.07 -17.28 -0.48
CA HIS A 69 -9.25 -17.96 0.03
C HIS A 69 -9.78 -18.83 -1.09
#